data_AF-A0A895KTC4-F1
#
_entry.id   AF-A0A895KTC4-F1
#
_cell.length_a   1.000
_cell.length_b   1.000
_cell.length_c   1.000
_cell.angle_alpha   90.00
_cell.angle_beta   90.00
_cell.angle_gamma   90.00
#
_symmetry.space_group_name_H-M   'P 1'
#
loop_
_entity.id
_entity.type
_entity.pdbx_description
1 polymer ?
#
loop_
_entity_poly.entity_id
_entity_poly.type
_entity_poly.pdbx_seq_one_letter_code
_entity_poly.pdbx_strand_id
1 'polypeptide(L)'
;MIFYSQTISLNFRCYYKSKQSQIISQKVSTNCTSLVPYGTNLGSTLNMDRLSKNLQRLIYLPYNIYSIIVGKLLSDGWLDKENLNANTRFRFKQAVARSDYVIYSFLLLSHYCSSVPNLDLGNSNGTVTYGLQIITRRYPCLNELYHLFYKNKIKIIPYSIYDLLTPIALANFELIGLRVMEQKETKV
;
A
#
# COMPACT_ATOMS: atom_id res chain seq x y z
N MET A 1 -26.96 -23.70 -28.70
CA MET A 1 -26.64 -23.22 -27.33
C MET A 1 -25.68 -24.24 -26.73
N ILE A 2 -24.38 -24.00 -26.84
CA ILE A 2 -23.32 -24.92 -26.37
C ILE A 2 -22.42 -24.09 -25.46
N PHE A 3 -22.43 -24.39 -24.16
CA PHE A 3 -21.53 -23.78 -23.19
C PHE A 3 -20.20 -24.54 -23.20
N TYR A 4 -19.13 -23.88 -23.62
CA TYR A 4 -17.76 -24.36 -23.41
C TYR A 4 -17.27 -23.84 -22.05
N SER A 5 -17.11 -24.72 -21.07
CA SER A 5 -16.39 -24.43 -19.83
C SER A 5 -14.89 -24.61 -20.08
N GLN A 6 -14.16 -23.52 -20.34
CA GLN A 6 -12.71 -23.56 -20.33
C GLN A 6 -12.22 -23.36 -18.89
N THR A 7 -11.73 -24.44 -18.29
CA THR A 7 -10.90 -24.39 -17.07
C THR A 7 -9.57 -23.76 -17.43
N ILE A 8 -9.36 -22.49 -17.08
CA ILE A 8 -8.06 -21.84 -17.18
C ILE A 8 -7.19 -22.36 -16.04
N SER A 9 -6.27 -23.28 -16.34
CA SER A 9 -5.21 -23.66 -15.42
C SER A 9 -4.21 -22.50 -15.33
N LEU A 10 -4.25 -21.72 -14.25
CA LEU A 10 -3.20 -20.74 -13.96
C LEU A 10 -1.93 -21.48 -13.52
N ASN A 11 -1.05 -21.75 -14.49
CA ASN A 11 0.31 -22.18 -14.23
C ASN A 11 1.09 -21.02 -13.61
N PHE A 12 1.15 -20.95 -12.28
CA PHE A 12 2.08 -20.07 -11.59
C PHE A 12 3.51 -20.58 -11.79
N ARG A 13 4.19 -20.05 -12.81
CA ARG A 13 5.61 -20.30 -13.05
C ARG A 13 6.43 -19.44 -12.09
N CYS A 14 6.58 -19.90 -10.85
CA CYS A 14 7.46 -19.27 -9.87
C CYS A 14 8.92 -19.45 -10.29
N TYR A 15 9.54 -18.41 -10.82
CA TYR A 15 11.00 -18.34 -10.93
C TYR A 15 11.57 -17.90 -9.59
N TYR A 16 12.10 -18.85 -8.81
CA TYR A 16 13.00 -18.53 -7.71
C TYR A 16 14.29 -19.32 -7.86
N LYS A 17 15.37 -18.63 -8.25
CA LYS A 17 16.73 -19.15 -8.18
C LYS A 17 17.61 -18.12 -7.50
N SER A 18 17.90 -18.33 -6.21
CA SER A 18 19.16 -17.90 -5.63
C SER A 18 19.48 -18.69 -4.36
N LYS A 19 20.64 -19.34 -4.40
CA LYS A 19 21.51 -19.86 -3.34
C LYS A 19 20.97 -19.76 -1.90
N GLN A 20 20.82 -20.93 -1.31
CA GLN A 20 20.49 -21.23 0.07
C GLN A 20 21.58 -20.71 1.03
N SER A 21 21.55 -19.43 1.38
CA SER A 21 22.33 -18.89 2.48
C SER A 21 21.49 -18.89 3.76
N GLN A 22 21.69 -19.93 4.58
CA GLN A 22 21.44 -19.98 6.03
C GLN A 22 20.33 -19.04 6.55
N ILE A 23 19.08 -19.46 6.34
CA ILE A 23 17.93 -18.94 7.08
C ILE A 23 17.99 -19.56 8.47
N ILE A 24 18.84 -19.02 9.33
CA ILE A 24 18.65 -19.15 10.78
C ILE A 24 17.60 -18.09 11.11
N SER A 25 16.34 -18.38 10.75
CA SER A 25 15.21 -17.73 11.38
C SER A 25 15.32 -18.06 12.86
N GLN A 26 15.35 -17.04 13.73
CA GLN A 26 15.01 -17.25 15.13
C GLN A 26 13.71 -18.05 15.16
N LYS A 27 13.80 -19.32 15.54
CA LYS A 27 12.69 -20.25 15.57
C LYS A 27 11.77 -19.75 16.69
N VAL A 28 10.74 -18.98 16.33
CA VAL A 28 9.68 -18.65 17.28
C VAL A 28 9.08 -20.00 17.68
N SER A 29 9.25 -20.39 18.95
CA SER A 29 8.73 -21.67 19.47
C SER A 29 7.21 -21.58 19.54
N THR A 30 6.56 -21.88 18.42
CA THR A 30 5.10 -21.99 18.36
C THR A 30 4.75 -23.46 18.12
N ASN A 31 3.77 -23.96 18.85
CA ASN A 31 3.21 -25.30 18.66
C ASN A 31 2.21 -25.34 17.49
N CYS A 32 2.12 -24.27 16.70
CA CYS A 32 1.12 -24.11 15.67
C CYS A 32 1.59 -24.79 14.38
N THR A 33 0.88 -25.83 13.95
CA THR A 33 1.14 -26.56 12.70
C THR A 33 0.24 -26.13 11.54
N SER A 34 -0.64 -25.15 11.76
CA SER A 34 -1.60 -24.72 10.74
C SER A 34 -0.90 -24.01 9.58
N LEU A 35 -1.13 -24.50 8.36
CA LEU A 35 -0.77 -23.79 7.14
C LEU A 35 -1.83 -22.72 6.84
N VAL A 36 -1.42 -21.45 6.86
CA VAL A 36 -2.31 -20.31 6.58
C VAL A 36 -1.83 -19.62 5.30
N PRO A 37 -2.70 -19.41 4.30
CA PRO A 37 -2.33 -18.61 3.12
C PRO A 37 -2.02 -17.18 3.57
N TYR A 38 -0.91 -16.62 3.11
CA TYR A 38 -0.56 -15.25 3.50
C TYR A 38 -1.57 -14.25 2.90
N GLY A 39 -1.89 -13.21 3.69
CA GLY A 39 -2.84 -12.17 3.29
C GLY A 39 -4.21 -12.28 3.96
N THR A 40 -4.57 -13.42 4.55
CA THR A 40 -5.88 -13.62 5.20
C THR A 40 -5.91 -13.10 6.64
N ASN A 41 -4.83 -13.27 7.39
CA ASN A 41 -4.73 -12.91 8.81
C ASN A 41 -3.56 -11.94 9.06
N LEU A 42 -3.49 -10.86 8.27
CA LEU A 42 -2.45 -9.84 8.44
C LEU A 42 -2.76 -8.97 9.66
N GLY A 43 -2.12 -9.28 10.79
CA GLY A 43 -2.16 -8.45 11.99
C GLY A 43 -1.36 -7.15 11.85
N SER A 44 -1.59 -6.20 12.75
CA SER A 44 -0.85 -4.93 12.78
C SER A 44 0.62 -5.13 13.14
N THR A 45 1.54 -4.39 12.50
CA THR A 45 3.00 -4.41 12.83
C THR A 45 3.45 -3.18 13.61
N LEU A 46 2.50 -2.52 14.28
CA LEU A 46 2.76 -1.38 15.15
C LEU A 46 3.74 -1.75 16.27
N ASN A 47 4.65 -0.82 16.57
CA ASN A 47 5.66 -0.97 17.62
C ASN A 47 6.60 -2.17 17.44
N MET A 48 6.55 -2.88 16.30
CA MET A 48 7.58 -3.85 15.96
C MET A 48 8.87 -3.13 15.57
N ASP A 49 10.00 -3.69 15.99
CA ASP A 49 11.32 -3.22 15.59
C ASP A 49 11.51 -3.23 14.07
N ARG A 50 12.67 -2.71 13.64
CA ARG A 50 13.05 -2.70 12.24
C ARG A 50 13.10 -4.13 11.68
N LEU A 51 12.22 -4.43 10.73
CA LEU A 51 12.23 -5.69 10.00
C LEU A 51 13.57 -5.92 9.30
N SER A 52 14.10 -7.14 9.38
CA SER A 52 15.31 -7.54 8.66
C SER A 52 15.08 -7.46 7.14
N LYS A 53 16.16 -7.24 6.37
CA LYS A 53 16.06 -7.15 4.90
C LYS A 53 15.49 -8.42 4.27
N ASN A 54 15.80 -9.58 4.85
CA ASN A 54 15.28 -10.87 4.38
C ASN A 54 13.78 -10.98 4.61
N LEU A 55 13.28 -10.60 5.81
CA LEU A 55 11.84 -10.58 6.09
C LEU A 55 11.09 -9.60 5.19
N GLN A 56 11.65 -8.41 4.94
CA GLN A 56 11.05 -7.44 4.02
C GLN A 56 10.88 -8.00 2.60
N ARG A 57 11.78 -8.89 2.15
CA ARG A 57 11.69 -9.54 0.84
C ARG A 57 10.63 -10.64 0.77
N LEU A 58 10.19 -11.16 1.91
CA LEU A 58 9.12 -12.16 1.99
C LEU A 58 7.72 -11.54 2.03
N ILE A 59 7.65 -10.22 2.28
CA ILE A 59 6.39 -9.49 2.36
C ILE A 59 5.88 -9.16 0.96
N TYR A 60 4.62 -9.50 0.71
CA TYR A 60 3.94 -9.21 -0.54
C TYR A 60 2.63 -8.44 -0.31
N LEU A 61 2.10 -7.89 -1.39
CA LEU A 61 0.81 -7.20 -1.38
C LEU A 61 -0.27 -8.17 -1.89
N PRO A 62 -1.22 -8.60 -1.03
CA PRO A 62 -2.37 -9.32 -1.53
C PRO A 62 -3.20 -8.40 -2.43
N TYR A 63 -3.97 -9.00 -3.34
CA TYR A 63 -4.66 -8.29 -4.43
C TYR A 63 -5.56 -7.13 -3.96
N ASN A 64 -6.25 -7.31 -2.83
CA ASN A 64 -7.09 -6.29 -2.21
C ASN A 64 -6.27 -5.07 -1.76
N ILE A 65 -5.18 -5.29 -1.02
CA ILE A 65 -4.31 -4.21 -0.53
C ILE A 65 -3.58 -3.54 -1.69
N TYR A 66 -3.13 -4.30 -2.68
CA TYR A 66 -2.54 -3.76 -3.90
C TYR A 66 -3.49 -2.77 -4.58
N SER A 67 -4.75 -3.17 -4.79
CA SER A 67 -5.78 -2.32 -5.40
C SER A 67 -6.05 -1.05 -4.57
N ILE A 68 -6.09 -1.16 -3.24
CA ILE A 68 -6.25 -0.01 -2.34
C ILE A 68 -5.10 0.99 -2.51
N ILE A 69 -3.85 0.51 -2.54
CA ILE A 69 -2.66 1.36 -2.71
C ILE A 69 -2.70 2.03 -4.09
N VAL A 70 -3.06 1.30 -5.15
CA VAL A 70 -3.22 1.86 -6.50
C VAL A 70 -4.27 2.98 -6.52
N GLY A 71 -5.46 2.75 -5.97
CA GLY A 71 -6.51 3.77 -5.92
C GLY A 71 -6.07 5.03 -5.17
N LYS A 72 -5.36 4.85 -4.05
CA LYS A 72 -4.79 5.98 -3.30
C LYS A 72 -3.66 6.68 -4.05
N LEU A 73 -2.84 5.95 -4.80
CA LEU A 73 -1.80 6.52 -5.66
C LEU A 73 -2.37 7.33 -6.81
N LEU A 74 -3.54 7.00 -7.33
CA LEU A 74 -4.20 7.82 -8.34
C LEU A 74 -4.74 9.14 -7.77
N SER A 75 -4.98 9.19 -6.46
CA SER A 75 -5.42 10.37 -5.73
C SER A 75 -4.22 11.05 -5.01
N ASP A 76 -4.36 11.37 -3.72
CA ASP A 76 -3.41 12.14 -2.92
C ASP A 76 -2.20 11.34 -2.40
N GLY A 77 -2.14 10.04 -2.67
CA GLY A 77 -1.03 9.19 -2.28
C GLY A 77 0.22 9.37 -3.14
N TRP A 78 1.38 9.15 -2.56
CA TRP A 78 2.65 9.14 -3.29
C TRP A 78 3.58 8.04 -2.79
N LEU A 79 4.46 7.61 -3.69
CA LEU A 79 5.57 6.74 -3.35
C LEU A 79 6.83 7.57 -3.21
N ASP A 80 7.61 7.24 -2.20
CA ASP A 80 8.85 7.92 -1.89
C ASP A 80 10.00 6.93 -1.89
N LYS A 81 11.06 7.31 -2.60
CA LYS A 81 12.23 6.50 -2.86
C LYS A 81 13.46 7.40 -2.74
N GLU A 82 14.26 7.13 -1.72
CA GLU A 82 15.42 7.94 -1.35
C GLU A 82 16.53 7.87 -2.42
N ASN A 83 16.90 6.64 -2.81
CA ASN A 83 17.90 6.36 -3.85
C ASN A 83 17.35 5.31 -4.83
N LEU A 84 17.92 5.23 -6.03
CA LEU A 84 17.53 4.23 -7.05
C LEU A 84 17.55 2.78 -6.53
N ASN A 85 18.50 2.47 -5.64
CA ASN A 85 18.67 1.15 -5.03
C ASN A 85 17.92 0.97 -3.69
N ALA A 86 17.28 2.02 -3.18
CA ALA A 86 16.52 1.95 -1.93
C ALA A 86 15.14 1.32 -2.17
N ASN A 87 14.59 0.68 -1.15
CA ASN A 87 13.20 0.24 -1.17
C ASN A 87 12.25 1.43 -1.08
N THR A 88 11.09 1.30 -1.70
CA THR A 88 10.06 2.32 -1.77
C THR A 88 9.19 2.29 -0.52
N ARG A 89 8.77 3.47 -0.03
CA ARG A 89 7.71 3.62 0.97
C ARG A 89 6.49 4.28 0.35
N PHE A 90 5.31 3.90 0.81
CA PHE A 90 4.06 4.57 0.48
C PHE A 90 3.73 5.61 1.56
N ARG A 91 3.26 6.77 1.10
CA ARG A 91 2.82 7.88 1.93
C ARG A 91 1.46 8.35 1.46
N PHE A 92 0.60 8.67 2.43
CA PHE A 92 -0.70 9.23 2.19
C PHE A 92 -0.97 10.29 3.25
N LYS A 93 -1.34 11.50 2.84
CA LYS A 93 -1.61 12.62 3.75
C LYS A 93 -2.95 13.23 3.37
N GLN A 94 -3.74 13.60 4.37
CA GLN A 94 -4.97 14.35 4.18
C GLN A 94 -5.16 15.38 5.30
N ALA A 95 -6.05 16.35 5.07
CA ALA A 95 -6.41 17.33 6.10
C ALA A 95 -7.04 16.66 7.33
N VAL A 96 -6.87 17.24 8.51
CA VAL A 96 -7.47 16.72 9.76
C VAL A 96 -9.00 16.62 9.69
N ALA A 97 -9.67 17.48 8.91
CA ALA A 97 -11.11 17.38 8.65
C ALA A 97 -11.55 16.02 8.04
N ARG A 98 -10.60 15.25 7.50
CA ARG A 98 -10.83 13.91 6.93
C ARG A 98 -10.08 12.82 7.71
N SER A 99 -9.79 13.05 8.99
CA SER A 99 -9.09 12.10 9.87
C SER A 99 -9.72 10.71 9.84
N ASP A 100 -11.04 10.61 9.80
CA ASP A 100 -11.78 9.34 9.81
C ASP A 100 -11.39 8.45 8.62
N TYR A 101 -11.25 9.05 7.44
CA TYR A 101 -10.84 8.33 6.24
C TYR A 101 -9.37 7.89 6.31
N VAL A 102 -8.51 8.73 6.88
CA VAL A 102 -7.11 8.39 7.11
C VAL A 102 -7.00 7.24 8.12
N ILE A 103 -7.78 7.26 9.21
CA ILE A 103 -7.81 6.19 10.21
C ILE A 103 -8.32 4.89 9.59
N TYR A 104 -9.43 4.94 8.83
CA TYR A 104 -9.95 3.76 8.11
C TYR A 104 -8.89 3.16 7.18
N SER A 105 -8.23 4.01 6.40
CA SER A 105 -7.15 3.60 5.48
C SER A 105 -5.96 2.98 6.22
N PHE A 106 -5.65 3.52 7.40
CA PHE A 106 -4.59 3.01 8.25
C PHE A 106 -4.94 1.64 8.81
N LEU A 107 -6.17 1.39 9.23
CA LEU A 107 -6.59 0.06 9.72
C LEU A 107 -6.34 -1.02 8.65
N LEU A 108 -6.69 -0.73 7.40
CA LEU A 108 -6.44 -1.62 6.26
C LEU A 108 -4.95 -1.83 5.97
N LEU A 109 -4.12 -0.80 6.16
CA LEU A 109 -2.69 -0.82 5.85
C LEU A 109 -1.79 -1.06 7.07
N SER A 110 -2.35 -1.31 8.25
CA SER A 110 -1.64 -1.36 9.53
C SER A 110 -0.54 -2.42 9.57
N HIS A 111 -0.72 -3.52 8.84
CA HIS A 111 0.30 -4.55 8.66
C HIS A 111 1.59 -4.02 7.99
N TYR A 112 1.49 -2.97 7.20
CA TYR A 112 2.61 -2.38 6.47
C TYR A 112 3.21 -1.15 7.17
N CYS A 113 2.57 -0.65 8.22
CA CYS A 113 2.96 0.55 8.95
C CYS A 113 3.73 0.21 10.22
N SER A 114 4.78 1.00 10.52
CA SER A 114 5.53 0.88 11.78
C SER A 114 4.92 1.70 12.91
N SER A 115 4.24 2.78 12.56
CA SER A 115 3.66 3.74 13.48
C SER A 115 2.21 4.00 13.10
N VAL A 116 1.46 4.52 14.06
CA VAL A 116 0.14 5.10 13.83
C VAL A 116 0.24 6.33 12.91
N PRO A 117 -0.88 6.83 12.36
CA PRO A 117 -0.85 8.04 11.56
C PRO A 117 -0.29 9.23 12.35
N ASN A 118 0.64 9.95 11.74
CA ASN A 118 1.33 11.08 12.37
C ASN A 118 0.63 12.39 12.03
N LEU A 119 0.57 13.31 12.99
CA LEU A 119 0.16 14.68 12.73
C LEU A 119 1.29 15.42 12.02
N ASP A 120 0.96 16.04 10.89
CA ASP A 120 1.88 16.79 10.05
C ASP A 120 1.41 18.24 9.94
N LEU A 121 2.34 19.17 10.16
CA LEU A 121 2.09 20.60 10.15
C LEU A 121 2.53 21.18 8.79
N GLY A 122 1.60 21.70 8.03
CA GLY A 122 1.88 22.43 6.80
C GLY A 122 1.77 23.92 7.04
N ASN A 123 2.83 24.69 6.76
CA ASN A 123 2.72 26.14 6.66
C ASN A 123 2.55 26.51 5.19
N SER A 124 1.40 27.09 4.83
CA SER A 124 1.17 27.65 3.51
C SER A 124 0.79 29.12 3.67
N ASN A 125 1.63 30.01 3.14
CA ASN A 125 1.40 31.46 3.11
C ASN A 125 1.03 32.07 4.48
N GLY A 126 1.65 31.60 5.57
CA GLY A 126 1.40 32.11 6.93
C GLY A 126 0.21 31.47 7.65
N THR A 127 -0.53 30.58 6.98
CA THR A 127 -1.58 29.78 7.60
C THR A 127 -1.04 28.41 7.98
N VAL A 128 -1.22 28.04 9.26
CA VAL A 128 -0.88 26.71 9.76
C VAL A 128 -2.03 25.77 9.46
N THR A 129 -1.74 24.75 8.66
CA THR A 129 -2.68 23.68 8.31
C THR A 129 -2.26 22.39 8.97
N TYR A 130 -3.23 21.66 9.50
CA TYR A 130 -3.00 20.38 10.14
C TYR A 130 -3.42 19.26 9.19
N GLY A 131 -2.54 18.29 9.00
CA GLY A 131 -2.82 17.08 8.25
C GLY A 131 -2.50 15.83 9.07
N LEU A 132 -3.13 14.72 8.70
CA LEU A 132 -2.81 13.40 9.22
C LEU A 132 -2.15 12.58 8.11
N GLN A 133 -1.03 11.94 8.42
CA GLN A 133 -0.20 11.22 7.47
C GLN A 133 -0.01 9.74 7.86
N ILE A 134 -0.21 8.85 6.89
CA ILE A 134 0.17 7.44 6.97
C ILE A 134 1.50 7.26 6.25
N ILE A 135 2.40 6.50 6.88
CA ILE A 135 3.69 6.14 6.30
C ILE A 135 3.87 4.63 6.45
N THR A 136 4.11 3.93 5.34
CA THR A 136 4.49 2.51 5.40
C THR A 136 5.99 2.36 5.65
N ARG A 137 6.39 1.17 6.10
CA ARG A 137 7.79 0.76 6.02
C ARG A 137 8.22 0.69 4.54
N ARG A 138 9.53 0.70 4.31
CA ARG A 138 10.09 0.54 2.97
C ARG A 138 10.04 -0.94 2.60
N TYR A 139 9.36 -1.28 1.52
CA TYR A 139 9.22 -2.66 1.05
C TYR A 139 9.64 -2.82 -0.41
N PRO A 140 10.24 -3.97 -0.78
CA PRO A 140 10.60 -4.26 -2.15
C PRO A 140 9.37 -4.45 -3.05
N CYS A 141 8.26 -4.98 -2.53
CA CYS A 141 7.00 -5.12 -3.30
C CYS A 141 6.42 -3.77 -3.76
N LEU A 142 6.71 -2.67 -3.06
CA LEU A 142 6.31 -1.32 -3.46
C LEU A 142 7.20 -0.74 -4.58
N ASN A 143 8.35 -1.34 -4.87
CA ASN A 143 9.21 -0.89 -5.96
C ASN A 143 8.53 -1.12 -7.32
N GLU A 144 7.78 -2.22 -7.48
CA GLU A 144 7.04 -2.50 -8.70
C GLU A 144 6.04 -1.38 -9.02
N LEU A 145 5.26 -0.96 -8.02
CA LEU A 145 4.37 0.20 -8.13
C LEU A 145 5.13 1.50 -8.43
N TYR A 146 6.32 1.70 -7.83
CA TYR A 146 7.13 2.88 -8.13
C TYR A 146 7.55 2.93 -9.60
N HIS A 147 8.02 1.81 -10.14
CA HIS A 147 8.45 1.73 -11.54
C HIS A 147 7.31 1.94 -12.53
N LEU A 148 6.07 1.59 -12.15
CA LEU A 148 4.87 1.85 -12.96
C LEU A 148 4.44 3.32 -12.92
N PHE A 149 4.43 3.93 -11.72
CA PHE A 149 3.89 5.27 -11.52
C PHE A 149 4.93 6.40 -11.54
N TYR A 150 6.22 6.10 -11.61
CA TYR A 150 7.27 7.13 -11.59
C TYR A 150 8.31 6.91 -12.68
N LYS A 151 8.47 7.92 -13.54
CA LYS A 151 9.54 8.00 -14.54
C LYS A 151 10.39 9.23 -14.23
N ASN A 152 11.69 9.05 -14.04
CA ASN A 152 12.62 10.12 -13.65
C ASN A 152 12.18 10.91 -12.41
N LYS A 153 11.66 10.20 -11.39
CA LYS A 153 11.09 10.78 -10.15
C LYS A 153 9.83 11.65 -10.34
N ILE A 154 9.29 11.73 -11.55
CA ILE A 154 8.02 12.41 -11.84
C ILE A 154 6.92 11.36 -11.85
N LYS A 155 5.83 11.65 -11.12
CA LYS A 155 4.64 10.79 -11.07
C LYS A 155 3.94 10.83 -12.44
N ILE A 156 3.71 9.66 -13.03
CA ILE A 156 3.05 9.46 -14.31
C ILE A 156 1.89 8.48 -14.15
N ILE A 157 0.93 8.57 -15.07
CA ILE A 157 -0.14 7.58 -15.19
C ILE A 157 0.33 6.51 -16.20
N PRO A 158 0.41 5.23 -15.80
CA PRO A 158 0.84 4.16 -16.72
C PRO A 158 -0.19 3.90 -17.80
N TYR A 159 0.25 3.46 -18.99
CA TYR A 159 -0.66 3.09 -20.09
C TYR A 159 -1.55 1.89 -19.75
N SER A 160 -1.06 0.97 -18.90
CA SER A 160 -1.80 -0.20 -18.40
C SER A 160 -2.72 0.13 -17.22
N ILE A 161 -3.18 1.38 -17.09
CA ILE A 161 -4.06 1.78 -15.98
C ILE A 161 -5.39 1.02 -15.97
N TYR A 162 -5.91 0.63 -17.14
CA TYR A 162 -7.16 -0.12 -17.26
C TYR A 162 -7.10 -1.45 -16.51
N ASP A 163 -5.93 -2.11 -16.49
CA ASP A 163 -5.74 -3.37 -15.76
C ASP A 163 -5.60 -3.15 -14.24
N LEU A 164 -5.16 -1.94 -13.85
CA LEU A 164 -4.93 -1.56 -12.45
C LEU A 164 -6.18 -0.98 -11.77
N LEU A 165 -7.14 -0.46 -12.56
CA LEU A 165 -8.34 0.20 -12.08
C LEU A 165 -9.44 -0.82 -11.72
N THR A 166 -9.18 -1.61 -10.69
CA THR A 166 -10.18 -2.54 -10.14
C THR A 166 -11.32 -1.78 -9.44
N PRO A 167 -12.50 -2.39 -9.22
CA PRO A 167 -13.59 -1.73 -8.48
C PRO A 167 -13.15 -1.23 -7.08
N ILE A 168 -12.22 -1.95 -6.43
CA ILE A 168 -11.64 -1.55 -5.14
C ILE A 168 -10.76 -0.32 -5.30
N ALA A 169 -9.92 -0.27 -6.35
CA ALA A 169 -9.08 0.88 -6.64
C ALA A 169 -9.94 2.12 -6.96
N LEU A 170 -10.99 1.93 -7.77
CA LEU A 170 -11.92 3.00 -8.15
C LEU A 170 -12.67 3.56 -6.93
N ALA A 171 -13.19 2.70 -6.05
CA ALA A 171 -13.86 3.13 -4.83
C ALA A 171 -12.93 3.98 -3.94
N ASN A 172 -11.66 3.58 -3.78
CA ASN A 172 -10.70 4.35 -2.99
C ASN A 172 -10.32 5.70 -3.63
N PHE A 173 -10.34 5.76 -4.97
CA PHE A 173 -10.13 6.99 -5.73
C PHE A 173 -11.33 7.95 -5.59
N GLU A 174 -12.56 7.44 -5.77
CA GLU A 174 -13.80 8.22 -5.75
C GLU A 174 -14.21 8.69 -4.35
N LEU A 175 -14.00 7.88 -3.31
CA LEU A 175 -14.27 8.26 -1.91
C LEU A 175 -13.53 9.54 -1.51
N ILE A 176 -12.45 9.88 -2.20
CA ILE A 176 -11.74 11.14 -2.00
C ILE A 176 -12.48 12.29 -2.72
N GLY A 177 -12.93 12.08 -3.96
CA GLY A 177 -13.61 13.09 -4.79
C GLY A 177 -15.01 13.48 -4.31
N LEU A 178 -15.88 12.52 -3.95
CA LEU A 178 -17.28 12.81 -3.62
C LEU A 178 -17.44 13.71 -2.39
N ARG A 179 -16.58 13.57 -1.38
CA ARG A 179 -16.69 14.36 -0.14
C ARG A 179 -16.11 15.77 -0.25
N VAL A 180 -15.37 16.06 -1.32
CA VAL A 180 -14.93 17.44 -1.62
C VAL A 180 -16.10 18.28 -2.12
N MET A 181 -17.14 17.66 -2.67
CA MET A 181 -18.34 18.34 -3.15
C MET A 181 -19.26 18.75 -1.99
N GLU A 182 -19.48 17.89 -0.99
CA GLU A 182 -20.30 18.22 0.21
C GLU A 182 -19.76 19.42 1.02
N GLN A 183 -18.44 19.57 1.11
CA GLN A 183 -17.85 20.67 1.89
C GLN A 183 -17.83 22.02 1.16
N LYS A 184 -18.16 22.05 -0.14
CA LYS A 184 -18.33 23.30 -0.88
C LYS A 184 -19.76 23.84 -0.79
N GLU A 185 -20.76 22.96 -0.67
CA GLU A 185 -22.17 23.36 -0.59
C GLU A 185 -22.57 23.94 0.77
N THR A 186 -21.81 23.69 1.83
CA THR A 186 -22.06 24.21 3.19
C THR A 186 -21.42 25.58 3.46
N LYS A 187 -20.83 26.23 2.44
CA LYS A 187 -20.25 27.58 2.53
C LYS A 187 -20.95 28.58 1.60
N VAL A 188 -22.26 28.42 1.39
CA VAL A 188 -23.11 29.39 0.71
C VAL A 188 -24.11 29.98 1.71
#